data_AF-A0A182N047-F1
#
_entry.id   AF-A0A182N047-F1
#
_cell.length_a   1.000
_cell.length_b   1.000
_cell.length_c   1.000
_cell.angle_alpha   90.00
_cell.angle_beta   90.00
_cell.angle_gamma   90.00
#
_symmetry.space_group_name_H-M   'P 1'
#
loop_
_entity.id
_entity.type
_entity.pdbx_description
1 polymer ?
#
loop_
_entity_poly.entity_id
_entity_poly.type
_entity_poly.pdbx_seq_one_letter_code
_entity_poly.pdbx_strand_id
1 'polypeptide(L)'
;MSSGSVLLLTVLLMGYLYWSLAQPTSLIEIRCKLMRPVSDTSQCTYGAFLNPCTKWDCLKGPGENCGSSATEIVLFSKCADGLRCCNGRCIGCLNGKCYREPCHPPSTTRHYQLRSDPYVQERHMDPLYPLFGDYYSNE
;
A
#
# COMPACT_ATOMS: atom_id res chain seq x y z
N MET A 1 -3.50 -57.34 18.53
CA MET A 1 -4.11 -56.00 18.31
C MET A 1 -4.86 -56.04 17.00
N SER A 2 -6.15 -55.71 16.99
CA SER A 2 -7.03 -55.86 15.82
C SER A 2 -6.71 -54.79 14.76
N SER A 3 -6.61 -55.19 13.49
CA SER A 3 -6.32 -54.30 12.35
C SER A 3 -7.31 -53.14 12.22
N GLY A 4 -8.57 -53.37 12.61
CA GLY A 4 -9.61 -52.34 12.61
C GLY A 4 -9.34 -51.22 13.63
N SER A 5 -8.79 -51.55 14.80
CA SER A 5 -8.44 -50.56 15.83
C SER A 5 -7.29 -49.66 15.39
N VAL A 6 -6.33 -50.21 14.64
CA VAL A 6 -5.19 -49.45 14.11
C VAL A 6 -5.64 -48.48 13.01
N LEU A 7 -6.49 -48.92 12.09
CA LEU A 7 -7.06 -48.07 11.05
C LEU A 7 -7.83 -46.89 11.63
N LEU A 8 -8.69 -47.14 12.62
CA LEU A 8 -9.50 -46.09 13.25
C LEU A 8 -8.61 -45.03 13.92
N LEU A 9 -7.55 -45.48 14.61
CA LEU A 9 -6.59 -44.59 15.27
C LEU A 9 -5.82 -43.75 14.25
N THR A 10 -5.40 -44.32 13.12
CA THR A 10 -4.71 -43.57 12.06
C THR A 10 -5.61 -42.52 11.40
N VAL A 11 -6.89 -42.83 11.16
CA VAL A 11 -7.84 -41.87 10.57
C VAL A 11 -8.10 -40.72 11.52
N LEU A 12 -8.30 -41.00 12.82
CA LEU A 12 -8.48 -39.97 13.84
C LEU A 12 -7.25 -39.07 13.96
N LEU A 13 -6.05 -39.67 13.92
CA LEU A 13 -4.80 -38.93 14.06
C LEU A 13 -4.52 -38.06 12.81
N MET A 14 -4.80 -38.56 11.61
CA MET A 14 -4.71 -37.77 10.37
C MET A 14 -5.75 -36.65 10.34
N GLY A 15 -6.98 -36.90 10.81
CA GLY A 15 -8.02 -35.87 10.94
C GLY A 15 -7.62 -34.78 11.94
N TYR A 16 -7.07 -35.15 13.09
CA TYR A 16 -6.57 -34.22 14.10
C TYR A 16 -5.41 -33.37 13.58
N LEU A 17 -4.43 -33.97 12.89
CA LEU A 17 -3.33 -33.25 12.27
C LEU A 17 -3.84 -32.28 11.20
N TYR A 18 -4.73 -32.72 10.31
CA TYR A 18 -5.32 -31.85 9.28
C TYR A 18 -6.03 -30.63 9.88
N TRP A 19 -6.81 -30.84 10.95
CA TRP A 19 -7.51 -29.76 11.64
C TRP A 19 -6.56 -28.80 12.37
N SER A 20 -5.47 -29.33 12.95
CA SER A 20 -4.44 -28.55 13.64
C SER A 20 -3.58 -27.73 12.67
N LEU A 21 -3.39 -28.21 11.44
CA LEU A 21 -2.65 -27.53 10.37
C LEU A 21 -3.50 -26.54 9.55
N ALA A 22 -4.80 -26.40 9.85
CA ALA A 22 -5.64 -25.34 9.31
C ALA A 22 -5.27 -23.97 9.92
N GLN A 23 -4.01 -23.56 9.75
CA GLN A 23 -3.52 -22.23 10.08
C GLN A 23 -3.88 -21.26 8.95
N PRO A 24 -4.12 -19.98 9.25
CA PRO A 24 -4.32 -18.96 8.22
C PRO A 24 -3.12 -18.96 7.27
N THR A 25 -3.35 -19.28 6.00
CA THR A 25 -2.29 -19.54 5.02
C THR A 25 -1.67 -18.26 4.46
N SER A 26 -2.24 -17.09 4.77
CA SER A 26 -1.75 -15.80 4.28
C SER A 26 -1.47 -14.78 5.39
N LEU A 27 -0.39 -14.02 5.22
CA LEU A 27 -0.02 -12.91 6.10
C LEU A 27 -1.12 -11.83 6.17
N ILE A 28 -1.88 -11.64 5.09
CA ILE A 28 -3.04 -10.73 5.05
C ILE A 28 -4.12 -11.20 6.02
N GLU A 29 -4.46 -12.47 6.01
CA GLU A 29 -5.54 -12.99 6.86
C GLU A 29 -5.19 -12.86 8.35
N ILE A 30 -3.94 -13.14 8.71
CA ILE A 30 -3.43 -12.95 10.08
C ILE A 30 -3.54 -11.48 10.48
N ARG A 31 -3.08 -10.55 9.62
CA ARG A 31 -3.15 -9.11 9.87
C ARG A 31 -4.60 -8.62 9.99
N CYS A 32 -5.48 -9.09 9.11
CA CYS A 32 -6.90 -8.77 9.16
C CYS A 32 -7.55 -9.23 10.48
N LYS A 33 -7.20 -10.42 10.98
CA LYS A 33 -7.69 -10.92 12.28
C LYS A 33 -7.20 -10.06 13.45
N LEU A 34 -5.94 -9.63 13.42
CA LEU A 34 -5.33 -8.81 14.48
C LEU A 34 -5.71 -7.32 14.42
N MET A 35 -6.13 -6.82 13.27
CA MET A 35 -6.47 -5.41 13.08
C MET A 35 -7.70 -5.02 13.89
N ARG A 36 -7.56 -3.92 14.65
CA ARG A 36 -8.67 -3.30 15.39
C ARG A 36 -9.40 -2.31 14.47
N PRO A 37 -10.70 -2.52 14.18
CA PRO A 37 -11.47 -1.57 13.40
C PRO A 37 -11.67 -0.27 14.20
N VAL A 38 -11.85 0.83 13.48
CA VAL A 38 -12.32 2.08 14.09
C VAL A 38 -13.78 1.89 14.49
N SER A 39 -14.08 2.13 15.77
CA SER A 39 -15.44 1.95 16.33
C SER A 39 -16.40 3.06 15.93
N ASP A 40 -15.89 4.27 15.70
CA ASP A 40 -16.67 5.45 15.37
C ASP A 40 -16.00 6.23 14.24
N THR A 41 -16.60 6.18 13.06
CA THR A 41 -16.08 6.82 11.85
C THR A 41 -16.15 8.34 11.89
N SER A 42 -16.96 8.93 12.79
CA SER A 42 -17.06 10.39 12.94
C SER A 42 -15.77 11.02 13.49
N GLN A 43 -14.93 10.21 14.14
CA GLN A 43 -13.63 10.64 14.67
C GLN A 43 -12.55 10.74 13.58
N CYS A 44 -12.82 10.25 12.37
CA CYS A 44 -11.86 10.30 11.28
C CYS A 44 -11.83 11.68 10.63
N THR A 45 -10.76 12.44 10.89
CA THR A 45 -10.56 13.83 10.41
C THR A 45 -10.70 14.00 8.91
N TYR A 46 -10.30 12.99 8.13
CA TYR A 46 -10.28 13.04 6.66
C TYR A 46 -11.29 12.06 6.03
N GLY A 47 -12.23 11.56 6.81
CA GLY A 47 -13.20 10.55 6.41
C GLY A 47 -12.75 9.12 6.72
N ALA A 48 -13.66 8.18 6.51
CA ALA A 48 -13.46 6.75 6.77
C ALA A 48 -13.69 5.94 5.49
N PHE A 49 -13.07 4.77 5.41
CA PHE A 49 -13.25 3.84 4.29
C PHE A 49 -13.30 2.40 4.78
N LEU A 50 -13.87 1.53 3.95
CA LEU A 50 -13.81 0.08 4.16
C LEU A 50 -12.47 -0.44 3.62
N ASN A 51 -11.66 -1.01 4.49
CA ASN A 51 -10.34 -1.52 4.12
C ASN A 51 -10.43 -2.92 3.45
N PRO A 52 -9.31 -3.47 2.94
CA PRO A 52 -9.28 -4.80 2.33
C PRO A 52 -9.72 -5.95 3.25
N CYS A 53 -9.69 -5.74 4.57
CA CYS A 53 -10.18 -6.67 5.59
C CYS A 53 -11.68 -6.49 5.88
N THR A 54 -12.42 -5.71 5.07
CA THR A 54 -13.84 -5.36 5.28
C THR A 54 -14.13 -4.67 6.62
N LYS A 55 -13.14 -3.97 7.17
CA LYS A 55 -13.23 -3.23 8.43
C LYS A 55 -13.15 -1.74 8.17
N TRP A 56 -13.83 -0.94 8.99
CA TRP A 56 -13.73 0.51 8.93
C TRP A 56 -12.36 0.99 9.43
N ASP A 57 -11.74 1.88 8.66
CA ASP A 57 -10.49 2.53 8.99
C ASP A 57 -10.54 4.01 8.58
N CYS A 58 -9.72 4.85 9.22
CA CYS A 58 -9.66 6.28 8.93
C CYS A 58 -8.71 6.56 7.77
N LEU A 59 -9.13 7.45 6.87
CA LEU A 59 -8.30 7.97 5.80
C LEU A 59 -7.18 8.86 6.36
N LYS A 60 -6.03 8.83 5.69
CA LYS A 60 -4.81 9.55 6.07
C LYS A 60 -4.68 10.90 5.38
N GLY A 61 -4.23 11.90 6.13
CA GLY A 61 -4.06 13.28 5.68
C GLY A 61 -2.72 13.55 5.00
N PRO A 62 -2.49 14.79 4.53
CA PRO A 62 -1.24 15.16 3.87
C PRO A 62 -0.03 14.98 4.79
N GLY A 63 0.99 14.26 4.32
CA GLY A 63 2.23 13.97 5.04
C GLY A 63 2.17 12.76 5.98
N GLU A 64 0.99 12.18 6.20
CA GLU A 64 0.84 10.99 7.03
C GLU A 64 1.28 9.72 6.30
N ASN A 65 1.66 8.70 7.08
CA ASN A 65 2.06 7.42 6.51
C ASN A 65 0.88 6.72 5.82
N CYS A 66 1.17 6.02 4.72
CA CYS A 66 0.16 5.33 3.91
C CYS A 66 0.71 4.06 3.26
N GLY A 67 -0.21 3.19 2.84
CA GLY A 67 0.06 2.04 2.01
C GLY A 67 -0.43 2.22 0.57
N SER A 68 0.33 1.68 -0.38
CA SER A 68 -0.03 1.68 -1.81
C SER A 68 -0.69 0.35 -2.23
N SER A 69 -0.26 -0.76 -1.63
CA SER A 69 -0.77 -2.10 -1.88
C SER A 69 -1.76 -2.56 -0.80
N ALA A 70 -2.57 -3.59 -1.09
CA ALA A 70 -3.57 -4.09 -0.13
C ALA A 70 -2.95 -4.53 1.21
N THR A 71 -1.77 -5.16 1.19
CA THR A 71 -1.02 -5.56 2.40
C THR A 71 -0.56 -4.37 3.24
N GLU A 72 -0.15 -3.29 2.58
CA GLU A 72 0.32 -2.06 3.20
C GLU A 72 -0.83 -1.20 3.71
N ILE A 73 -1.97 -1.15 2.99
CA ILE A 73 -3.17 -0.42 3.42
C ILE A 73 -3.67 -0.99 4.75
N VAL A 74 -3.58 -2.31 4.96
CA VAL A 74 -3.94 -2.92 6.25
C VAL A 74 -3.00 -2.49 7.39
N LEU A 75 -1.76 -2.09 7.09
CA LEU A 75 -0.78 -1.66 8.09
C LEU A 75 -0.76 -0.15 8.33
N PHE A 76 -0.82 0.63 7.25
CA PHE A 76 -0.56 2.06 7.23
C PHE A 76 -1.78 2.88 6.84
N SER A 77 -2.90 2.24 6.48
CA SER A 77 -4.11 2.87 5.96
C SER A 77 -3.93 3.52 4.57
N LYS A 78 -5.04 3.99 4.00
CA LYS A 78 -5.14 4.64 2.70
C LYS A 78 -5.17 6.15 2.88
N CYS A 79 -4.59 6.90 1.94
CA CYS A 79 -4.73 8.35 1.88
C CYS A 79 -6.17 8.78 1.57
N ALA A 80 -6.55 9.95 2.08
CA ALA A 80 -7.81 10.60 1.76
C ALA A 80 -7.94 10.91 0.27
N ASP A 81 -9.18 11.07 -0.19
CA ASP A 81 -9.46 11.35 -1.59
C ASP A 81 -8.81 12.67 -2.03
N GLY A 82 -8.14 12.66 -3.19
CA GLY A 82 -7.33 13.78 -3.67
C GLY A 82 -5.86 13.74 -3.23
N LEU A 83 -5.47 12.82 -2.35
CA LEU A 83 -4.09 12.55 -1.98
C LEU A 83 -3.61 11.22 -2.60
N ARG A 84 -2.30 11.13 -2.87
CA ARG A 84 -1.66 9.92 -3.40
C ARG A 84 -0.62 9.40 -2.43
N CYS A 85 -0.53 8.08 -2.27
CA CYS A 85 0.52 7.48 -1.48
C CYS A 85 1.82 7.37 -2.30
N CYS A 86 2.87 8.07 -1.87
CA CYS A 86 4.21 8.04 -2.47
C CYS A 86 5.26 7.90 -1.38
N ASN A 87 6.23 7.00 -1.56
CA ASN A 87 7.29 6.76 -0.57
C ASN A 87 6.75 6.51 0.85
N GLY A 88 5.59 5.86 0.93
CA GLY A 88 4.89 5.59 2.19
C GLY A 88 4.25 6.81 2.86
N ARG A 89 4.12 7.96 2.17
CA ARG A 89 3.45 9.16 2.68
C ARG A 89 2.38 9.69 1.72
N CYS A 90 1.34 10.32 2.28
CA CYS A 90 0.31 10.97 1.49
C CYS A 90 0.79 12.32 0.94
N ILE A 91 0.87 12.41 -0.38
CA ILE A 91 1.33 13.58 -1.13
C ILE A 91 0.15 14.20 -1.89
N GLY A 92 0.11 15.52 -1.93
CA GLY A 92 -0.98 16.29 -2.54
C GLY A 92 -1.45 17.42 -1.64
N CYS A 93 -2.56 18.04 -2.03
CA CYS A 93 -3.17 19.13 -1.28
C CYS A 93 -4.59 18.75 -0.90
N LEU A 94 -4.93 18.90 0.37
CA LEU A 94 -6.27 18.70 0.89
C LEU A 94 -6.64 19.92 1.74
N ASN A 95 -7.75 20.60 1.44
CA ASN A 95 -8.25 21.76 2.18
C ASN A 95 -7.18 22.85 2.42
N GLY A 96 -6.39 23.17 1.39
CA GLY A 96 -5.32 24.18 1.46
C GLY A 96 -4.03 23.74 2.14
N LYS A 97 -4.00 22.55 2.78
CA LYS A 97 -2.79 21.96 3.34
C LYS A 97 -2.13 21.06 2.30
N CYS A 98 -0.95 21.46 1.84
CA CYS A 98 -0.17 20.73 0.85
C CYS A 98 1.01 20.03 1.48
N TYR A 99 1.22 18.78 1.10
CA TYR A 99 2.46 18.05 1.35
C TYR A 99 3.10 17.72 0.01
N ARG A 100 4.30 18.28 -0.24
CA ARG A 100 5.00 18.24 -1.52
C ARG A 100 6.41 17.70 -1.35
N GLU A 101 6.52 16.43 -0.99
CA GLU A 101 7.78 15.70 -1.19
C GLU A 101 7.82 15.13 -2.62
N PRO A 102 9.00 15.09 -3.26
CA PRO A 102 9.12 14.47 -4.56
C PRO A 102 8.83 12.96 -4.44
N CYS A 103 7.83 12.49 -5.19
CA CYS A 103 7.60 11.06 -5.45
C CYS A 103 8.72 10.56 -6.37
N HIS A 104 9.95 10.38 -5.87
CA HIS A 104 10.96 9.71 -6.66
C HIS A 104 10.59 8.22 -6.77
N PRO A 105 10.59 7.63 -7.98
CA PRO A 105 10.53 6.19 -8.09
C PRO A 105 11.75 5.61 -7.34
N PRO A 106 11.61 4.44 -6.70
CA PRO A 106 12.74 3.75 -6.10
C PRO A 106 13.84 3.60 -7.16
N SER A 107 15.07 3.93 -6.77
CA SER A 107 16.27 4.04 -7.61
C SER A 107 16.61 2.77 -8.40
N THR A 108 15.95 1.65 -8.10
CA THR A 108 16.07 0.36 -8.78
C THR A 108 15.41 0.30 -10.17
N THR A 109 14.66 1.33 -10.57
CA THR A 109 13.88 1.33 -11.84
C THR A 109 14.37 2.36 -12.87
N ARG A 110 15.64 2.78 -12.83
CA ARG A 110 16.21 3.78 -13.75
C ARG A 110 16.48 3.30 -15.19
N HIS A 111 16.08 2.09 -15.57
CA HIS A 111 16.40 1.55 -16.91
C HIS A 111 15.26 1.59 -17.93
N TYR A 112 14.03 1.95 -17.55
CA TYR A 112 12.91 2.01 -18.49
C TYR A 112 12.03 3.24 -18.24
N GLN A 113 12.59 4.44 -18.37
CA GLN A 113 11.75 5.61 -18.64
C GLN A 113 11.29 5.56 -20.09
N LEU A 114 10.22 4.80 -20.34
CA LEU A 114 9.51 4.84 -21.60
C LEU A 114 8.94 6.26 -21.74
N ARG A 115 9.31 6.95 -22.83
CA ARG A 115 8.97 8.33 -23.20
C ARG A 115 7.47 8.64 -23.30
N SER A 116 6.61 7.69 -22.93
CA SER A 116 5.15 7.77 -22.91
C SER A 116 4.57 7.75 -21.50
N ASP A 117 5.34 8.13 -20.48
CA ASP A 117 4.80 8.35 -19.14
C ASP A 117 3.90 9.59 -19.16
N PRO A 118 2.57 9.48 -18.94
CA PRO A 118 1.66 10.63 -18.91
C PRO A 118 1.93 11.57 -17.72
N TYR A 119 2.92 11.25 -16.86
CA TYR A 119 3.36 12.04 -15.73
C TYR A 119 4.61 12.90 -15.97
N VAL A 120 5.01 13.13 -17.23
CA VAL A 120 5.87 14.29 -17.52
C VAL A 120 5.02 15.54 -17.34
N GLN A 121 5.03 16.07 -16.11
CA GLN A 121 4.56 17.42 -15.83
C GLN A 121 5.23 18.33 -16.87
N GLU A 122 4.43 18.97 -17.73
CA GLU A 122 4.89 19.99 -18.66
C GLU A 122 5.72 20.98 -17.85
N ARG A 123 7.04 20.82 -17.93
CA ARG A 123 7.96 21.82 -17.43
C ARG A 123 7.64 23.02 -18.29
N HIS A 124 7.06 24.06 -17.70
CA HIS A 124 7.03 25.37 -18.29
C HIS A 124 8.49 25.75 -18.52
N MET A 125 9.00 25.43 -19.71
CA MET A 125 10.37 25.73 -20.09
C MET A 125 10.44 27.25 -20.18
N ASP A 126 11.29 27.84 -19.36
CA ASP A 126 11.66 29.25 -19.53
C ASP A 126 12.10 29.46 -20.99
N PRO A 127 11.54 30.45 -21.71
CA PRO A 127 11.81 30.66 -23.14
C PRO A 127 13.27 31.02 -23.46
N LEU A 128 14.12 31.16 -22.45
CA LEU A 128 15.56 31.43 -22.57
C LEU A 128 16.44 30.16 -22.55
N TYR A 129 15.87 28.98 -22.28
CA TYR A 129 16.63 27.72 -22.29
C TYR A 129 17.29 27.34 -23.64
N PRO A 130 16.77 27.72 -24.83
CA PRO A 130 17.43 27.36 -26.09
C PRO A 130 18.67 28.21 -26.41
N LEU A 131 18.96 29.29 -25.65
CA LEU A 131 20.13 30.14 -25.90
C LEU A 131 21.44 29.63 -25.26
N PHE A 132 21.36 28.71 -24.30
CA PHE A 132 22.52 28.23 -23.54
C PHE A 132 22.80 26.72 -23.72
N GLY A 133 22.01 26.02 -24.52
CA GLY A 133 22.06 24.57 -24.68
C GLY A 133 23.29 24.04 -25.44
N ASP A 134 23.93 24.85 -26.28
CA ASP A 134 25.02 24.40 -27.15
C ASP A 134 26.41 24.44 -26.50
N TYR A 135 26.53 24.93 -25.25
CA TYR A 135 27.85 25.13 -24.62
C TYR A 135 28.34 23.97 -23.74
N TYR A 136 27.52 22.94 -23.51
CA TYR A 136 27.83 21.86 -22.53
C TYR A 136 27.73 20.43 -23.11
N SER A 137 27.97 20.25 -24.41
CA SER A 137 28.07 18.93 -25.04
C SER A 137 29.47 18.56 -25.55
N ASN A 138 30.53 19.09 -24.95
CA ASN A 138 31.88 18.57 -25.13
C ASN A 138 32.58 18.44 -23.78
N GLU A 139 32.38 17.30 -23.12
CA GLU A 139 33.40 16.52 -22.38
C GLU A 139 32.79 15.20 -21.86
#